data_AF-A0A3C1NIY1-F1
#
_entry.id   AF-A0A3C1NIY1-F1
#
_cell.length_a   1.000
_cell.length_b   1.000
_cell.length_c   1.000
_cell.angle_alpha   90.00
_cell.angle_beta   90.00
_cell.angle_gamma   90.00
#
_symmetry.space_group_name_H-M   'P 1'
#
loop_
_entity.id
_entity.type
_entity.pdbx_description
1 polymer ?
#
loop_
_entity_poly.entity_id
_entity_poly.type
_entity_poly.pdbx_seq_one_letter_code
_entity_poly.pdbx_strand_id
1 'polypeptide(L)'
;MRVLVLMLSLLASLSLSSAHAADKPASASPSAFTDPVPYCQAVTTIDAPDSKYKGPAVPDWMVSALYTPQEIAAQKGSGDDPRRSIVWRCMNGSVFGCVQANSPICGKANQDKTPTKAMRDFCADQPNAEVIPLSVIGHENPMIYDWTCKGKEPAITQHIFKVDAQGFPSELWDKIAPPNK
;
A
#
# COMPACT_ATOMS: atom_id res chain seq x y z
N MET A 1 -26.13 -30.09 -76.40
CA MET A 1 -27.45 -30.53 -76.93
C MET A 1 -28.31 -30.82 -75.71
N ARG A 2 -29.31 -30.07 -75.22
CA ARG A 2 -30.24 -29.00 -75.65
C ARG A 2 -30.37 -28.07 -74.42
N VAL A 3 -30.24 -26.74 -74.43
CA VAL A 3 -31.07 -25.64 -74.99
C VAL A 3 -32.57 -25.73 -74.66
N LEU A 4 -33.12 -24.57 -74.23
CA LEU A 4 -34.54 -24.15 -74.02
C LEU A 4 -35.17 -24.47 -72.65
N VAL A 5 -35.90 -23.58 -71.94
CA VAL A 5 -36.23 -22.14 -72.07
C VAL A 5 -37.07 -21.67 -70.87
N LEU A 6 -36.98 -20.37 -70.56
CA LEU A 6 -37.88 -19.43 -69.84
C LEU A 6 -38.83 -19.93 -68.73
N MET A 7 -38.89 -19.19 -67.62
CA MET A 7 -39.97 -18.21 -67.40
C MET A 7 -39.71 -17.28 -66.20
N LEU A 8 -40.04 -16.00 -66.44
CA LEU A 8 -40.04 -14.85 -65.55
C LEU A 8 -40.89 -15.09 -64.28
N SER A 9 -40.46 -14.52 -63.15
CA SER A 9 -41.38 -13.99 -62.13
C SER A 9 -40.68 -12.90 -61.32
N LEU A 10 -41.11 -11.67 -61.58
CA LEU A 10 -40.73 -10.42 -60.94
C LEU A 10 -41.38 -10.35 -59.55
N LEU A 11 -40.61 -10.28 -58.47
CA LEU A 11 -41.11 -9.85 -57.15
C LEU A 11 -40.09 -8.90 -56.54
N ALA A 12 -40.36 -7.61 -56.67
CA ALA A 12 -39.69 -6.56 -55.91
C ALA A 12 -40.19 -6.59 -54.46
N SER A 13 -39.34 -7.00 -53.54
CA SER A 13 -39.55 -6.84 -52.10
C SER A 13 -38.56 -5.81 -51.56
N LEU A 14 -39.04 -4.57 -51.39
CA LEU A 14 -38.38 -3.56 -50.57
C LEU A 14 -38.23 -4.09 -49.15
N SER A 15 -36.99 -4.37 -48.75
CA SER A 15 -36.66 -4.73 -47.38
C SER A 15 -35.90 -3.56 -46.74
N LEU A 16 -36.62 -2.72 -46.00
CA LEU A 16 -36.00 -1.80 -45.04
C LEU A 16 -35.50 -2.64 -43.86
N SER A 17 -34.20 -2.95 -43.83
CA SER A 17 -33.58 -3.52 -42.64
C SER A 17 -32.98 -2.39 -41.82
N SER A 18 -33.68 -2.06 -40.74
CA SER A 18 -33.26 -1.13 -39.69
C SER A 18 -31.86 -1.48 -39.18
N ALA A 19 -30.94 -0.51 -39.25
CA ALA A 19 -29.68 -0.57 -38.53
C ALA A 19 -29.98 -0.65 -37.03
N HIS A 20 -29.79 -1.83 -36.44
CA HIS A 20 -29.68 -1.94 -34.99
C HIS A 20 -28.35 -1.29 -34.61
N ALA A 21 -28.43 -0.08 -34.07
CA ALA A 21 -27.35 0.47 -33.26
C ALA A 21 -27.11 -0.54 -32.14
N ALA A 22 -25.98 -1.25 -32.21
CA ALA A 22 -25.50 -2.05 -31.10
C ALA A 22 -25.20 -1.07 -29.97
N ASP A 23 -26.12 -0.99 -28.99
CA ASP A 23 -25.85 -0.35 -27.71
C ASP A 23 -24.66 -1.08 -27.10
N LYS A 24 -23.50 -0.43 -27.20
CA LYS A 24 -22.29 -0.82 -26.51
C LYS A 24 -22.65 -0.76 -25.01
N PRO A 25 -22.63 -1.87 -24.26
CA PRO A 25 -22.95 -1.80 -22.85
C PRO A 25 -22.01 -0.78 -22.22
N ALA A 26 -22.58 0.26 -21.63
CA ALA A 26 -21.84 1.22 -20.85
C ALA A 26 -21.07 0.41 -19.81
N SER A 27 -19.74 0.42 -19.90
CA SER A 27 -18.88 -0.15 -18.86
C SER A 27 -19.29 0.53 -17.57
N ALA A 28 -20.05 -0.17 -16.73
CA ALA A 28 -20.32 0.28 -15.38
C ALA A 28 -18.95 0.57 -14.76
N SER A 29 -18.70 1.82 -14.39
CA SER A 29 -17.53 2.18 -13.61
C SER A 29 -17.42 1.16 -12.47
N PRO A 30 -16.26 0.52 -12.26
CA PRO A 30 -16.15 -0.49 -11.22
C PRO A 30 -16.70 0.09 -9.92
N SER A 31 -17.68 -0.62 -9.34
CA SER A 31 -18.29 -0.25 -8.06
C SER A 31 -17.17 0.07 -7.09
N ALA A 32 -17.18 1.29 -6.55
CA ALA A 32 -16.09 1.72 -5.70
C ALA A 32 -16.03 0.86 -4.43
N PHE A 33 -14.84 0.42 -4.03
CA PHE A 33 -14.69 -0.47 -2.89
C PHE A 33 -14.87 0.31 -1.59
N THR A 34 -15.70 -0.17 -0.68
CA THR A 34 -15.87 0.42 0.66
C THR A 34 -15.30 -0.46 1.77
N ASP A 35 -14.92 -1.70 1.45
CA ASP A 35 -14.32 -2.67 2.37
C ASP A 35 -12.87 -2.96 1.94
N PRO A 36 -11.87 -2.86 2.84
CA PRO A 36 -10.47 -3.13 2.54
C PRO A 36 -10.18 -4.55 2.04
N VAL A 37 -10.95 -5.55 2.47
CA VAL A 37 -10.70 -6.96 2.11
C VAL A 37 -10.92 -7.22 0.62
N PRO A 38 -12.13 -7.00 0.04
CA PRO A 38 -12.32 -7.14 -1.40
C PRO A 38 -11.52 -6.12 -2.20
N TYR A 39 -11.22 -4.94 -1.63
CA TYR A 39 -10.32 -3.98 -2.25
C TYR A 39 -8.92 -4.59 -2.45
N CYS A 40 -8.29 -5.11 -1.39
CA CYS A 40 -6.97 -5.70 -1.47
C CYS A 40 -6.93 -6.94 -2.35
N GLN A 41 -7.97 -7.79 -2.33
CA GLN A 41 -8.09 -8.91 -3.25
C GLN A 41 -8.08 -8.47 -4.72
N ALA A 42 -8.71 -7.33 -5.04
CA ALA A 42 -8.79 -6.82 -6.41
C ALA A 42 -7.53 -6.10 -6.87
N VAL A 43 -6.88 -5.30 -6.01
CA VAL A 43 -5.69 -4.51 -6.37
C VAL A 43 -4.38 -5.25 -6.11
N THR A 44 -4.44 -6.37 -5.40
CA THR A 44 -3.32 -7.23 -4.96
C THR A 44 -2.30 -6.55 -4.03
N THR A 45 -1.54 -5.60 -4.55
CA THR A 45 -0.41 -4.99 -3.86
C THR A 45 -0.38 -3.49 -4.19
N ILE A 46 -0.55 -2.65 -3.18
CA ILE A 46 -0.46 -1.20 -3.30
C ILE A 46 -0.07 -0.61 -1.95
N ASP A 47 0.83 0.38 -1.95
CA ASP A 47 1.44 0.97 -0.75
C ASP A 47 0.45 1.75 0.12
N ALA A 48 -0.63 2.27 -0.48
CA ALA A 48 -1.72 2.95 0.19
C ALA A 48 -3.01 2.84 -0.65
N PRO A 49 -4.21 2.94 -0.04
CA PRO A 49 -5.46 2.94 -0.80
C PRO A 49 -5.52 4.09 -1.82
N ASP A 50 -5.92 3.79 -3.06
CA ASP A 50 -6.04 4.77 -4.14
C ASP A 50 -7.48 5.26 -4.29
N SER A 51 -7.75 5.98 -5.38
CA SER A 51 -9.07 6.54 -5.67
C SER A 51 -10.19 5.50 -5.85
N LYS A 52 -9.89 4.20 -5.99
CA LYS A 52 -10.90 3.13 -6.09
C LYS A 52 -11.47 2.74 -4.74
N TYR A 53 -10.78 3.04 -3.64
CA TYR A 53 -11.29 2.85 -2.28
C TYR A 53 -12.05 4.11 -1.82
N LYS A 54 -13.29 3.91 -1.35
CA LYS A 54 -14.22 4.94 -0.88
C LYS A 54 -14.73 4.67 0.53
N GLY A 55 -14.18 3.65 1.19
CA GLY A 55 -14.49 3.34 2.58
C GLY A 55 -13.83 4.34 3.55
N PRO A 56 -14.04 4.15 4.87
CA PRO A 56 -13.36 4.96 5.87
C PRO A 56 -11.83 4.77 5.76
N ALA A 57 -11.07 5.83 6.02
CA ALA A 57 -9.60 5.80 5.95
C ALA A 57 -9.01 4.66 6.79
N VAL A 58 -9.57 4.41 7.98
CA VAL A 58 -9.29 3.25 8.83
C VAL A 58 -10.63 2.74 9.38
N PRO A 59 -11.10 1.55 8.99
CA PRO A 59 -12.28 0.94 9.60
C PRO A 59 -12.06 0.53 11.07
N ASP A 60 -13.14 0.51 11.85
CA ASP A 60 -13.11 0.20 13.28
C ASP A 60 -12.50 -1.17 13.60
N TRP A 61 -12.72 -2.16 12.74
CA TRP A 61 -12.14 -3.49 12.94
C TRP A 61 -10.61 -3.48 12.87
N MET A 62 -9.99 -2.54 12.14
CA MET A 62 -8.53 -2.41 12.13
C MET A 62 -8.00 -1.93 13.47
N VAL A 63 -8.73 -1.04 14.14
CA VAL A 63 -8.40 -0.59 15.50
C VAL A 63 -8.40 -1.78 16.45
N SER A 64 -9.42 -2.63 16.39
CA SER A 64 -9.50 -3.84 17.22
C SER A 64 -8.50 -4.93 16.83
N ALA A 65 -7.97 -4.91 15.60
CA ALA A 65 -6.95 -5.84 15.14
C ALA A 65 -5.53 -5.43 15.57
N LEU A 66 -5.28 -4.12 15.73
CA LEU A 66 -3.95 -3.57 16.03
C LEU A 66 -3.76 -3.12 17.48
N TYR A 67 -4.85 -2.94 18.24
CA TYR A 67 -4.79 -2.54 19.64
C TYR A 67 -5.62 -3.47 20.52
N THR A 68 -5.13 -3.67 21.73
CA THR A 68 -5.90 -4.28 22.82
C THR A 68 -7.04 -3.35 23.28
N PRO A 69 -8.11 -3.90 23.89
CA PRO A 69 -9.17 -3.08 24.47
C PRO A 69 -8.67 -2.05 25.48
N GLN A 70 -7.62 -2.38 26.25
CA GLN A 70 -7.02 -1.47 27.23
C GLN A 70 -6.31 -0.30 26.55
N GLU A 71 -5.55 -0.54 25.49
CA GLU A 71 -4.89 0.52 24.72
C GLU A 71 -5.90 1.43 24.02
N ILE A 72 -6.99 0.86 23.49
CA ILE A 72 -8.09 1.63 22.90
C ILE A 72 -8.73 2.54 23.97
N ALA A 73 -8.99 2.00 25.16
CA ALA A 73 -9.58 2.77 26.26
C ALA A 73 -8.63 3.87 26.76
N ALA A 74 -7.33 3.59 26.86
CA ALA A 74 -6.33 4.58 27.28
C ALA A 74 -6.25 5.76 26.30
N GLN A 75 -6.13 5.49 24.99
CA GLN A 75 -6.08 6.52 23.96
C GLN A 75 -7.35 7.40 23.98
N LYS A 76 -8.54 6.77 24.02
CA LYS A 76 -9.80 7.50 24.10
C LYS A 76 -9.92 8.31 25.40
N GLY A 77 -9.42 7.78 26.52
CA GLY A 77 -9.38 8.47 27.81
C GLY A 77 -8.50 9.72 27.81
N SER A 78 -7.46 9.73 26.96
CA SER A 78 -6.61 10.89 26.68
C SER A 78 -7.18 11.85 25.63
N GLY A 79 -8.35 11.53 25.05
CA GLY A 79 -8.99 12.34 24.00
C GLY A 79 -8.52 12.03 22.58
N ASP A 80 -7.70 10.99 22.39
CA ASP A 80 -7.19 10.59 21.09
C ASP A 80 -8.13 9.61 20.37
N ASP A 81 -8.17 9.69 19.04
CA ASP A 81 -8.77 8.64 18.19
C ASP A 81 -7.68 7.62 17.79
N PRO A 82 -7.80 6.35 18.20
CA PRO A 82 -6.82 5.31 17.86
C PRO A 82 -6.58 5.11 16.37
N ARG A 83 -7.53 5.52 15.51
CA ARG A 83 -7.38 5.45 14.05
C ARG A 83 -6.27 6.35 13.52
N ARG A 84 -5.92 7.44 14.22
CA ARG A 84 -4.97 8.45 13.74
C ARG A 84 -3.56 7.90 13.52
N SER A 85 -3.19 6.88 14.27
CA SER A 85 -1.87 6.26 14.19
C SER A 85 -1.87 5.03 13.27
N ILE A 86 -2.99 4.63 12.68
CA ILE A 86 -3.03 3.44 11.83
C ILE A 86 -2.88 3.86 10.36
N VAL A 87 -1.93 3.21 9.69
CA VAL A 87 -1.87 3.18 8.23
C VAL A 87 -2.03 1.74 7.76
N TRP A 88 -2.55 1.54 6.55
CA TRP A 88 -2.71 0.22 5.98
C TRP A 88 -2.40 0.22 4.50
N ARG A 89 -2.04 -0.97 4.00
CA ARG A 89 -1.71 -1.22 2.60
C ARG A 89 -2.21 -2.59 2.19
N CYS A 90 -2.21 -2.84 0.88
CA CYS A 90 -2.45 -4.18 0.36
C CYS A 90 -1.11 -4.83 0.05
N MET A 91 -0.95 -6.07 0.49
CA MET A 91 0.20 -6.90 0.12
C MET A 91 -0.30 -8.32 -0.18
N ASN A 92 -0.07 -8.77 -1.42
CA ASN A 92 -0.44 -10.10 -1.90
C ASN A 92 -1.93 -10.43 -1.66
N GLY A 93 -2.81 -9.47 -1.95
CA GLY A 93 -4.26 -9.65 -1.82
C GLY A 93 -4.80 -9.53 -0.39
N SER A 94 -3.93 -9.36 0.61
CA SER A 94 -4.30 -9.26 2.02
C SER A 94 -4.12 -7.83 2.54
N VAL A 95 -4.89 -7.48 3.58
CA VAL A 95 -4.74 -6.20 4.28
C VAL A 95 -3.59 -6.32 5.27
N PHE A 96 -2.66 -5.36 5.23
CA PHE A 96 -1.61 -5.20 6.22
C PHE A 96 -1.74 -3.85 6.90
N GLY A 97 -1.65 -3.82 8.23
CA GLY A 97 -1.73 -2.61 9.05
C GLY A 97 -0.41 -2.34 9.75
N CYS A 98 -0.11 -1.07 10.00
CA CYS A 98 1.03 -0.61 10.79
C CYS A 98 0.58 0.54 11.70
N VAL A 99 1.07 0.52 12.94
CA VAL A 99 0.83 1.60 13.91
C VAL A 99 2.00 2.57 13.89
N GLN A 100 1.75 3.78 13.41
CA GLN A 100 2.65 4.90 13.38
C GLN A 100 2.95 5.41 14.81
N ALA A 101 4.23 5.54 15.13
CA ALA A 101 4.71 6.20 16.34
C ALA A 101 5.31 7.59 16.00
N ASN A 102 6.09 8.16 16.92
CA ASN A 102 6.70 9.50 16.79
C ASN A 102 7.75 9.64 15.67
N SER A 103 8.04 8.59 14.90
CA SER A 103 8.98 8.60 13.76
C SER A 103 8.37 7.78 12.62
N PRO A 104 8.71 8.02 11.33
CA PRO A 104 8.03 7.43 10.17
C PRO A 104 8.33 5.93 9.98
N ILE A 105 7.98 5.09 10.96
CA ILE A 105 8.28 3.66 10.99
C ILE A 105 7.46 2.81 10.01
N CYS A 106 6.29 3.30 9.59
CA CYS A 106 5.43 2.62 8.62
C CYS A 106 5.76 3.00 7.17
N GLY A 107 6.80 3.80 6.90
CA GLY A 107 7.18 4.16 5.53
C GLY A 107 7.98 3.09 4.79
N LYS A 108 8.43 3.43 3.58
CA LYS A 108 9.50 2.68 2.90
C LYS A 108 10.83 3.06 3.52
N ALA A 109 11.61 2.08 3.93
CA ALA A 109 12.92 2.30 4.51
C ALA A 109 13.93 2.77 3.45
N ASN A 110 14.86 3.63 3.88
CA ASN A 110 16.07 3.87 3.11
C ASN A 110 17.01 2.67 3.30
N GLN A 111 17.31 1.97 2.20
CA GLN A 111 18.17 0.77 2.18
C GLN A 111 19.60 1.08 1.73
N ASP A 112 19.94 2.34 1.48
CA ASP A 112 21.30 2.73 1.14
C ASP A 112 22.23 2.50 2.34
N LYS A 113 23.34 1.81 2.07
CA LYS A 113 24.39 1.50 3.06
C LYS A 113 25.58 2.43 2.92
N THR A 114 25.47 3.46 2.09
CA THR A 114 26.50 4.47 1.88
C THR A 114 26.34 5.56 2.95
N PRO A 115 27.36 5.80 3.79
CA PRO A 115 27.28 6.88 4.77
C PRO A 115 27.08 8.23 4.08
N THR A 116 26.25 9.10 4.67
CA THR A 116 26.08 10.46 4.19
C THR A 116 27.29 11.32 4.56
N LYS A 117 27.39 12.54 4.01
CA LYS A 117 28.42 13.49 4.43
C LYS A 117 28.29 13.83 5.92
N ALA A 118 27.07 14.04 6.41
CA ALA A 118 26.80 14.37 7.81
C ALA A 118 27.31 13.27 8.76
N MET A 119 27.13 12.00 8.40
CA MET A 119 27.64 10.88 9.20
C MET A 119 29.17 10.84 9.23
N ARG A 120 29.82 11.08 8.08
CA ARG A 120 31.29 11.16 8.01
C ARG A 120 31.84 12.32 8.83
N ASP A 121 31.23 13.50 8.71
CA ASP A 121 31.61 14.68 9.49
C ASP A 121 31.46 14.40 11.00
N PHE A 122 30.34 13.79 11.40
CA PHE A 122 30.10 13.39 12.79
C PHE A 122 31.17 12.43 13.31
N CYS A 123 31.52 11.38 12.56
CA CYS A 123 32.56 10.44 13.01
C CYS A 123 33.98 11.02 12.99
N ALA A 124 34.25 12.02 12.15
CA ALA A 124 35.51 12.75 12.17
C ALA A 124 35.67 13.55 13.47
N ASP A 125 34.57 14.17 13.94
CA ASP A 125 34.52 14.97 15.18
C ASP A 125 34.39 14.11 16.45
N GLN A 126 33.65 13.01 16.37
CA GLN A 126 33.33 12.10 17.48
C GLN A 126 33.80 10.66 17.17
N PRO A 127 35.12 10.41 17.16
CA PRO A 127 35.65 9.10 16.82
C PRO A 127 35.22 8.05 17.86
N ASN A 128 34.88 6.85 17.38
CA ASN A 128 34.40 5.72 18.19
C ASN A 128 33.08 5.97 18.95
N ALA A 129 32.29 6.98 18.57
CA ALA A 129 30.94 7.14 19.12
C ALA A 129 30.10 5.87 18.89
N GLU A 130 29.54 5.32 19.96
CA GLU A 130 28.79 4.05 19.92
C GLU A 130 27.52 4.16 19.07
N VAL A 131 26.92 5.35 19.00
CA VAL A 131 25.71 5.64 18.23
C VAL A 131 25.89 6.93 17.43
N ILE A 132 25.55 6.90 16.15
CA ILE A 132 25.32 8.11 15.35
C ILE A 132 23.86 8.55 15.57
N PRO A 133 23.58 9.78 16.03
CA PRO A 133 22.20 10.22 16.28
C PRO A 133 21.31 10.22 15.04
N LEU A 134 20.01 9.99 15.23
CA LEU A 134 18.99 10.07 14.17
C LEU A 134 19.00 11.40 13.39
N SER A 135 19.28 12.52 14.08
CA SER A 135 19.40 13.83 13.45
C SER A 135 20.56 13.94 12.46
N VAL A 136 21.55 13.04 12.54
CA VAL A 136 22.70 12.94 11.64
C VAL A 136 22.46 11.90 10.54
N ILE A 137 21.85 10.77 10.88
CA ILE A 137 21.56 9.69 9.92
C ILE A 137 20.49 10.13 8.91
N GLY A 138 19.47 10.85 9.37
CA GLY A 138 18.23 11.10 8.63
C GLY A 138 17.04 10.47 9.35
N HIS A 139 15.88 11.12 9.28
CA HIS A 139 14.67 10.73 10.02
C HIS A 139 13.40 10.79 9.16
N GLU A 140 13.57 10.93 7.85
CA GLU A 140 12.48 11.01 6.86
C GLU A 140 11.95 9.63 6.44
N ASN A 141 12.70 8.56 6.68
CA ASN A 141 12.33 7.17 6.41
C ASN A 141 12.46 6.31 7.68
N PRO A 142 11.79 5.14 7.75
CA PRO A 142 12.08 4.16 8.79
C PRO A 142 13.58 3.83 8.80
N MET A 143 14.17 3.91 9.98
CA MET A 143 15.55 3.49 10.16
C MET A 143 15.60 1.97 10.26
N ILE A 144 16.39 1.35 9.39
CA ILE A 144 16.59 -0.10 9.38
C ILE A 144 18.04 -0.50 9.67
N TYR A 145 18.95 0.47 9.81
CA TYR A 145 20.33 0.23 10.19
C TYR A 145 20.70 1.01 11.43
N ASP A 146 21.36 0.34 12.37
CA ASP A 146 22.08 1.01 13.44
C ASP A 146 23.47 1.40 12.96
N TRP A 147 23.82 2.65 13.23
CA TRP A 147 25.08 3.24 12.82
C TRP A 147 25.93 3.64 14.02
N THR A 148 27.21 3.36 13.92
CA THR A 148 28.25 3.69 14.90
C THR A 148 29.43 4.34 14.19
N CYS A 149 30.37 4.91 14.93
CA CYS A 149 31.67 5.28 14.41
C CYS A 149 32.72 4.21 14.76
N LYS A 150 33.44 3.68 13.76
CA LYS A 150 34.64 2.84 13.97
C LYS A 150 35.87 3.66 13.62
N GLY A 151 36.61 4.10 14.63
CA GLY A 151 37.56 5.18 14.46
C GLY A 151 36.82 6.43 13.96
N LYS A 152 37.25 6.97 12.82
CA LYS A 152 36.64 8.16 12.20
C LYS A 152 35.62 7.86 11.10
N GLU A 153 35.31 6.58 10.87
CA GLU A 153 34.46 6.16 9.76
C GLU A 153 33.11 5.63 10.27
N PRO A 154 31.98 6.00 9.63
CA PRO A 154 30.69 5.41 9.93
C PRO A 154 30.66 3.92 9.57
N ALA A 155 30.04 3.12 10.43
CA ALA A 155 29.86 1.69 10.20
C ALA A 155 28.46 1.25 10.63
N ILE A 156 27.88 0.32 9.87
CA ILE A 156 26.65 -0.37 10.28
C ILE A 156 27.02 -1.42 11.33
N THR A 157 26.38 -1.36 12.49
CA THR A 157 26.50 -2.37 13.54
C THR A 157 25.43 -3.44 13.41
N GLN A 158 24.21 -3.04 13.05
CA GLN A 158 23.09 -3.97 12.95
C GLN A 158 22.09 -3.57 11.86
N HIS A 159 21.45 -4.58 11.27
CA HIS A 159 20.23 -4.42 10.48
C HIS A 159 19.05 -4.69 11.41
N ILE A 160 18.34 -3.65 11.83
CA ILE A 160 17.33 -3.73 12.92
C ILE A 160 15.96 -4.19 12.43
N PHE A 161 15.62 -3.95 11.17
CA PHE A 161 14.39 -4.47 10.54
C PHE A 161 14.70 -4.98 9.16
N LYS A 162 14.16 -6.15 8.80
CA LYS A 162 14.14 -6.56 7.40
C LYS A 162 13.12 -5.73 6.65
N VAL A 163 13.32 -5.61 5.35
CA VAL A 163 12.30 -5.05 4.48
C VAL A 163 11.60 -6.14 3.69
N ASP A 164 10.33 -5.93 3.40
CA ASP A 164 9.60 -6.74 2.45
C ASP A 164 9.96 -6.39 0.99
N ALA A 165 9.29 -7.04 0.03
CA ALA A 165 9.53 -6.81 -1.39
C ALA A 165 9.20 -5.38 -1.87
N GLN A 166 8.42 -4.61 -1.11
CA GLN A 166 8.08 -3.21 -1.41
C GLN A 166 8.96 -2.20 -0.68
N GLY A 167 9.88 -2.66 0.18
CA GLY A 167 10.81 -1.83 0.94
C GLY A 167 10.30 -1.37 2.30
N PHE A 168 9.21 -1.95 2.83
CA PHE A 168 8.65 -1.61 4.14
C PHE A 168 9.25 -2.50 5.24
N PRO A 169 9.51 -2.00 6.46
CA PRO A 169 9.99 -2.80 7.59
C PRO A 169 9.03 -3.94 7.93
N SER A 170 9.33 -5.17 7.52
CA SER A 170 8.35 -6.26 7.45
C SER A 170 7.78 -6.63 8.82
N GLU A 171 8.60 -6.49 9.86
CA GLU A 171 8.28 -6.81 11.25
C GLU A 171 7.34 -5.78 11.91
N LEU A 172 7.11 -4.63 11.27
CA LEU A 172 6.20 -3.58 11.76
C LEU A 172 4.84 -3.59 11.04
N TRP A 173 4.65 -4.49 10.08
CA TRP A 173 3.44 -4.59 9.28
C TRP A 173 2.73 -5.92 9.52
N ASP A 174 1.61 -5.87 10.25
CA ASP A 174 0.82 -7.03 10.60
C ASP A 174 -0.23 -7.35 9.55
N LYS A 175 -0.35 -8.63 9.18
CA LYS A 175 -1.50 -9.10 8.40
C LYS A 175 -2.74 -9.06 9.28
N ILE A 176 -3.71 -8.21 8.94
CA ILE A 176 -4.93 -8.02 9.71
C ILE A 176 -6.17 -8.43 8.91
N ALA A 177 -7.22 -8.80 9.64
CA ALA A 177 -8.52 -9.14 9.05
C ALA A 177 -9.64 -8.72 10.02
N PRO A 178 -10.87 -8.49 9.51
CA PRO A 178 -12.03 -8.33 10.37
C PRO A 178 -12.19 -9.54 11.32
N PRO A 179 -12.67 -9.34 12.56
CA PRO A 179 -13.00 -10.46 13.44
C PRO A 179 -14.04 -11.34 12.73
N ASN A 180 -13.75 -12.65 12.65
CA ASN A 180 -14.54 -13.73 12.05
C ASN A 180 -15.73 -13.29 11.17
N LYS A 181 -15.61 -13.46 9.85
CA LYS A 181 -16.81 -13.60 9.01
C LYS A 181 -17.52 -14.90 9.33
#